data_AF-A0A439D121-F1
#
_entry.id   AF-A0A439D121-F1
#
_cell.length_a   1.000
_cell.length_b   1.000
_cell.length_c   1.000
_cell.angle_alpha   90.00
_cell.angle_beta   90.00
_cell.angle_gamma   90.00
#
_symmetry.space_group_name_H-M   'P 1'
#
loop_
_entity.id
_entity.type
_entity.pdbx_description
1 polymer ?
#
loop_
_entity_poly.entity_id
_entity_poly.type
_entity_poly.pdbx_seq_one_letter_code
_entity_poly.pdbx_strand_id
1 'polypeptide(L)'
;MSWPTQDGAGQLLEPVLEYGCSPWRTSSQRASDLYESGVKLWRKEDLVDIEQQLAQSRAAEKFTVRRLDGSLVHIKNPMFGVQKPIWKPCIKFQEYWRLVRAKPDVPPELYNCTYLVDWGNQTLRNYEGPIKNVQLLFESSRQKWNASATCDAFISQFRKLLGGDRNVKKVTKIVCFGLGDMNFKPPDWWRIENDSKTEDEREPEISAVEGAFIHHAMALTIADIARSYKTAGGSGVRLLTQDPGYSDETKDILQKIGFEVTGEYGAGGFAELDDESIVFSPFAAAPVKQIIADLARPVAIVCAERTSAGVYNHLQYLIPILYLLEF
;
A
#
# COMPACT_ATOMS: atom_id res chain seq x y z
N MET A 1 -9.45 -21.21 -47.40
CA MET A 1 -8.80 -20.20 -48.25
C MET A 1 -9.73 -18.99 -48.30
N SER A 2 -9.42 -17.95 -47.55
CA SER A 2 -10.12 -16.66 -47.58
C SER A 2 -9.50 -15.78 -48.67
N TRP A 3 -10.32 -15.22 -49.55
CA TRP A 3 -9.87 -14.33 -50.63
C TRP A 3 -9.40 -12.98 -50.08
N PRO A 4 -8.45 -12.28 -50.74
CA PRO A 4 -7.95 -11.00 -50.27
C PRO A 4 -9.01 -9.91 -50.44
N THR A 5 -9.22 -9.10 -49.40
CA THR A 5 -10.08 -7.92 -49.45
C THR A 5 -9.37 -6.82 -50.26
N GLN A 6 -9.98 -6.35 -51.36
CA GLN A 6 -9.49 -5.20 -52.13
C GLN A 6 -10.17 -3.92 -51.64
N ASP A 7 -9.43 -2.81 -51.64
CA ASP A 7 -10.03 -1.50 -51.46
C ASP A 7 -10.72 -1.01 -52.75
N GLY A 8 -11.49 0.08 -52.66
CA GLY A 8 -12.23 0.65 -53.80
C GLY A 8 -11.37 1.13 -54.98
N ALA A 9 -10.04 1.04 -54.88
CA ALA A 9 -9.07 1.37 -55.93
C ALA A 9 -8.35 0.12 -56.51
N GLY A 10 -8.70 -1.09 -56.06
CA GLY A 10 -8.15 -2.33 -56.62
C GLY A 10 -6.72 -2.64 -56.18
N GLN A 11 -6.20 -1.99 -55.14
CA GLN A 11 -4.94 -2.39 -54.53
C GLN A 11 -5.17 -3.58 -53.60
N LEU A 12 -4.33 -4.61 -53.73
CA LEU A 12 -4.25 -5.70 -52.76
C LEU A 12 -3.79 -5.10 -51.43
N LEU A 13 -4.67 -5.08 -50.43
CA LEU A 13 -4.29 -4.72 -49.08
C LEU A 13 -3.32 -5.79 -48.57
N GLU A 14 -2.04 -5.46 -48.49
CA GLU A 14 -1.08 -6.31 -47.80
C GLU A 14 -1.57 -6.50 -46.35
N PRO A 15 -1.69 -7.75 -45.87
CA PRO A 15 -2.21 -7.99 -44.53
C PRO A 15 -1.26 -7.40 -43.49
N VAL A 16 -1.75 -6.38 -42.77
CA VAL A 16 -1.02 -5.78 -41.65
C VAL A 16 -1.00 -6.77 -40.49
N LEU A 17 0.19 -7.17 -40.06
CA LEU A 17 0.36 -8.04 -38.91
C LEU A 17 0.16 -7.24 -37.61
N GLU A 18 -0.94 -7.47 -36.91
CA GLU A 18 -1.23 -6.85 -35.60
C GLU A 18 -0.46 -7.54 -34.45
N TYR A 19 0.86 -7.68 -34.60
CA TYR A 19 1.70 -8.31 -33.58
C TYR A 19 1.86 -7.37 -32.37
N GLY A 20 1.20 -7.74 -31.27
CA GLY A 20 1.32 -7.03 -30.01
C GLY A 20 0.50 -5.75 -29.91
N CYS A 21 -0.53 -5.57 -30.75
CA CYS A 21 -1.55 -4.53 -30.62
C CYS A 21 -2.59 -4.92 -29.53
N SER A 22 -2.13 -5.19 -28.31
CA SER A 22 -3.03 -5.63 -27.24
C SER A 22 -3.79 -4.45 -26.61
N PRO A 23 -5.01 -4.67 -26.07
CA PRO A 23 -5.72 -3.65 -25.30
C PRO A 23 -4.87 -3.08 -24.14
N TRP A 24 -4.03 -3.93 -23.55
CA TRP A 24 -3.09 -3.56 -22.49
C TRP A 24 -2.03 -2.53 -22.93
N ARG A 25 -1.39 -2.75 -24.09
CA ARG A 25 -0.40 -1.81 -24.61
C ARG A 25 -1.05 -0.49 -25.01
N THR A 26 -2.25 -0.55 -25.57
CA THR A 26 -3.05 0.63 -25.92
C THR A 26 -3.43 1.45 -24.68
N SER A 27 -3.91 0.81 -23.61
CA SER A 27 -4.24 1.50 -22.36
C SER A 27 -2.99 2.09 -21.69
N SER A 28 -1.86 1.37 -21.75
CA SER A 28 -0.58 1.84 -21.21
C SER A 28 -0.10 3.09 -21.94
N GLN A 29 -0.15 3.10 -23.27
CA GLN A 29 0.21 4.27 -24.08
C GLN A 29 -0.70 5.46 -23.74
N ARG A 30 -2.01 5.24 -23.64
CA ARG A 30 -2.96 6.30 -23.28
C ARG A 30 -2.67 6.91 -21.91
N ALA A 31 -2.36 6.09 -20.91
CA ALA A 31 -1.93 6.57 -19.60
C ALA A 31 -0.61 7.37 -19.70
N SER A 32 0.30 6.94 -20.59
CA SER A 32 1.53 7.67 -20.90
C SER A 32 1.23 9.08 -21.39
N ASP A 33 0.46 9.19 -22.45
CA ASP A 33 0.12 10.44 -23.13
C ASP A 33 -0.57 11.42 -22.19
N LEU A 34 -1.52 10.93 -21.37
CA LEU A 34 -2.23 11.76 -20.38
C LEU A 34 -1.25 12.39 -19.38
N TYR A 35 -0.35 11.60 -18.81
CA TYR A 35 0.61 12.12 -17.84
C TYR A 35 1.61 13.09 -18.48
N GLU A 36 2.10 12.81 -19.69
CA GLU A 36 3.00 13.71 -20.42
C GLU A 36 2.30 15.04 -20.75
N SER A 37 0.99 15.02 -20.96
CA SER A 37 0.17 16.23 -21.12
C SER A 37 -0.13 16.97 -19.82
N GLY A 38 0.36 16.47 -18.67
CA GLY A 38 0.17 17.08 -17.35
C GLY A 38 -1.13 16.68 -16.63
N VAL A 39 -1.86 15.68 -17.14
CA VAL A 39 -3.06 15.16 -16.48
C VAL A 39 -2.66 14.29 -15.30
N LYS A 40 -3.17 14.63 -14.11
CA LYS A 40 -3.04 13.80 -12.91
C LYS A 40 -3.91 12.55 -13.05
N LEU A 41 -3.31 11.38 -12.95
CA LEU A 41 -4.02 10.10 -13.00
C LEU A 41 -4.68 9.82 -11.65
N TRP A 42 -4.02 10.20 -10.56
CA TRP A 42 -4.53 10.07 -9.19
C TRP A 42 -5.14 11.39 -8.69
N ARG A 43 -6.29 11.29 -8.01
CA ARG A 43 -7.00 12.44 -7.42
C ARG A 43 -7.40 12.14 -5.99
N LYS A 44 -7.33 13.14 -5.11
CA LYS A 44 -7.76 12.99 -3.71
C LYS A 44 -9.24 12.70 -3.63
N GLU A 45 -10.04 13.38 -4.44
CA GLU A 45 -11.49 13.21 -4.49
C GLU A 45 -11.89 11.76 -4.79
N ASP A 46 -11.23 11.12 -5.76
CA ASP A 46 -11.49 9.73 -6.14
C ASP A 46 -11.15 8.76 -4.98
N LEU A 47 -10.05 9.03 -4.26
CA LEU A 47 -9.60 8.22 -3.12
C LEU A 47 -10.52 8.37 -1.89
N VAL A 48 -11.00 9.58 -1.61
CA VAL A 48 -11.98 9.84 -0.55
C VAL A 48 -13.32 9.19 -0.88
N ASP A 49 -13.78 9.35 -2.11
CA ASP A 49 -15.06 8.82 -2.58
C ASP A 49 -15.09 7.28 -2.48
N ILE A 50 -14.06 6.59 -2.98
CA ILE A 50 -14.05 5.12 -2.90
C ILE A 50 -13.97 4.61 -1.47
N GLU A 51 -13.23 5.28 -0.58
CA GLU A 51 -13.16 4.93 0.84
C GLU A 51 -14.54 5.02 1.50
N GLN A 52 -15.31 6.09 1.20
CA GLN A 52 -16.68 6.26 1.67
C GLN A 52 -17.63 5.21 1.09
N GLN A 53 -17.49 4.86 -0.19
CA GLN A 53 -18.27 3.80 -0.80
C GLN A 53 -18.01 2.44 -0.13
N LEU A 54 -16.74 2.10 0.15
CA LEU A 54 -16.37 0.83 0.80
C LEU A 54 -16.83 0.76 2.27
N ALA A 55 -16.90 1.89 2.97
CA ALA A 55 -17.52 1.98 4.30
C ALA A 55 -19.00 1.53 4.29
N GLN A 56 -19.68 1.66 3.15
CA GLN A 56 -21.06 1.24 2.95
C GLN A 56 -21.19 -0.16 2.32
N SER A 57 -20.12 -0.94 2.28
CA SER A 57 -20.07 -2.25 1.61
C SER A 57 -21.10 -3.30 2.08
N ARG A 58 -21.75 -3.12 3.22
CA ARG A 58 -22.86 -3.99 3.64
C ARG A 58 -24.20 -3.63 2.99
N ALA A 59 -24.35 -2.38 2.56
CA ALA A 59 -25.60 -1.82 2.02
C ALA A 59 -25.50 -1.41 0.54
N ALA A 60 -24.29 -1.20 0.02
CA ALA A 60 -24.09 -0.80 -1.37
C ALA A 60 -24.20 -2.00 -2.32
N GLU A 61 -25.02 -1.89 -3.38
CA GLU A 61 -25.14 -2.92 -4.42
C GLU A 61 -23.89 -3.01 -5.31
N LYS A 62 -23.22 -1.88 -5.51
CA LYS A 62 -22.09 -1.72 -6.41
C LYS A 62 -21.19 -0.59 -5.96
N PHE A 63 -19.95 -0.63 -6.40
CA PHE A 63 -18.96 0.44 -6.25
C PHE A 63 -18.71 1.11 -7.60
N THR A 64 -18.46 2.41 -7.61
CA THR A 64 -18.20 3.19 -8.81
C THR A 64 -16.76 3.64 -8.80
N VAL A 65 -16.05 3.36 -9.90
CA VAL A 65 -14.63 3.71 -10.07
C VAL A 65 -14.49 4.57 -11.32
N ARG A 66 -13.74 5.67 -11.21
CA ARG A 66 -13.43 6.55 -12.33
C ARG A 66 -12.27 5.97 -13.16
N ARG A 67 -12.43 5.96 -14.48
CA ARG A 67 -11.37 5.61 -15.44
C ARG A 67 -10.52 6.83 -15.78
N LEU A 68 -9.35 6.59 -16.38
CA LEU A 68 -8.42 7.62 -16.83
C LEU A 68 -9.07 8.64 -17.79
N ASP A 69 -10.05 8.21 -18.58
CA ASP A 69 -10.78 9.08 -19.52
C ASP A 69 -11.99 9.80 -18.91
N GLY A 70 -12.16 9.71 -17.60
CA GLY A 70 -13.27 10.32 -16.87
C GLY A 70 -14.56 9.52 -16.92
N SER A 71 -14.66 8.46 -17.73
CA SER A 71 -15.82 7.56 -17.70
C SER A 71 -15.88 6.77 -16.38
N LEU A 72 -17.06 6.28 -16.04
CA LEU A 72 -17.29 5.51 -14.82
C LEU A 72 -17.44 4.02 -15.14
N VAL A 73 -16.90 3.17 -14.27
CA VAL A 73 -17.20 1.73 -14.25
C VAL A 73 -17.88 1.38 -12.93
N HIS A 74 -18.83 0.44 -12.99
CA HIS A 74 -19.52 -0.06 -11.81
C HIS A 74 -19.12 -1.50 -11.53
N ILE A 75 -18.60 -1.75 -10.34
CA ILE A 75 -18.15 -3.05 -9.86
C ILE A 75 -19.22 -3.60 -8.91
N LYS A 76 -19.80 -4.75 -9.26
CA LYS A 76 -20.81 -5.41 -8.42
C LYS A 76 -20.22 -5.77 -7.06
N ASN A 77 -20.96 -5.51 -5.99
CA ASN A 77 -20.56 -5.89 -4.64
C ASN A 77 -21.06 -7.31 -4.31
N PRO A 78 -20.18 -8.31 -4.12
CA PRO A 78 -20.57 -9.67 -3.78
C PRO A 78 -21.13 -9.80 -2.36
N MET A 79 -20.98 -8.76 -1.52
CA MET A 79 -21.48 -8.75 -0.14
C MET A 79 -22.92 -8.24 -0.02
N PHE A 80 -23.44 -7.60 -1.07
CA PHE A 80 -24.78 -7.02 -1.04
C PHE A 80 -25.85 -8.10 -0.90
N GLY A 81 -26.78 -7.92 0.05
CA GLY A 81 -27.84 -8.89 0.35
C GLY A 81 -27.36 -10.18 1.04
N VAL A 82 -26.07 -10.29 1.38
CA VAL A 82 -25.52 -11.44 2.11
C VAL A 82 -25.63 -11.18 3.62
N GLN A 83 -26.25 -12.10 4.36
CA GLN A 83 -26.49 -11.93 5.80
C GLN A 83 -25.20 -11.95 6.63
N LYS A 84 -24.25 -12.82 6.28
CA LYS A 84 -22.97 -13.00 7.01
C LYS A 84 -21.79 -13.13 6.04
N PRO A 85 -21.44 -12.08 5.27
CA PRO A 85 -20.30 -12.13 4.36
C PRO A 85 -19.00 -12.28 5.15
N ILE A 86 -18.14 -13.13 4.61
CA ILE A 86 -16.79 -13.43 5.13
C ILE A 86 -15.71 -12.52 4.51
N TRP A 87 -16.11 -11.67 3.58
CA TRP A 87 -15.23 -10.81 2.80
C TRP A 87 -15.13 -9.43 3.45
N LYS A 88 -13.92 -8.87 3.48
CA LYS A 88 -13.66 -7.45 3.75
C LYS A 88 -13.20 -6.81 2.44
N PRO A 89 -13.89 -5.78 1.94
CA PRO A 89 -13.44 -5.11 0.73
C PRO A 89 -12.14 -4.34 1.01
N CYS A 90 -11.33 -4.14 -0.01
CA CYS A 90 -10.15 -3.29 0.05
C CYS A 90 -9.83 -2.75 -1.35
N ILE A 91 -8.92 -1.78 -1.39
CA ILE A 91 -8.42 -1.22 -2.63
C ILE A 91 -7.22 -2.02 -3.11
N LYS A 92 -7.27 -2.41 -4.39
CA LYS A 92 -6.14 -2.95 -5.15
C LYS A 92 -5.66 -1.90 -6.14
N PHE A 93 -4.49 -1.33 -5.88
CA PHE A 93 -3.91 -0.32 -6.75
C PHE A 93 -3.32 -0.93 -8.02
N GLN A 94 -3.44 -0.21 -9.14
CA GLN A 94 -2.78 -0.56 -10.40
C GLN A 94 -1.60 0.37 -10.65
N GLU A 95 -0.52 -0.18 -11.17
CA GLU A 95 0.63 0.60 -11.62
C GLU A 95 0.36 1.17 -13.02
N TYR A 96 0.88 2.36 -13.26
CA TYR A 96 0.92 2.95 -14.59
C TYR A 96 2.36 3.31 -14.96
N TRP A 97 2.54 3.67 -16.24
CA TRP A 97 3.74 4.34 -16.71
C TRP A 97 5.00 3.47 -16.79
N ARG A 98 6.19 4.10 -16.68
CA ARG A 98 7.52 3.46 -16.69
C ARG A 98 7.73 2.40 -15.60
N LEU A 99 6.81 2.30 -14.65
CA LEU A 99 6.88 1.37 -13.53
C LEU A 99 6.00 0.14 -13.73
N VAL A 100 5.23 0.03 -14.83
CA VAL A 100 4.48 -1.19 -15.07
C VAL A 100 5.40 -2.33 -15.49
N ARG A 101 5.40 -3.39 -14.68
CA ARG A 101 6.27 -4.56 -14.89
C ARG A 101 5.59 -5.72 -15.62
N ALA A 102 4.26 -5.79 -15.57
CA ALA A 102 3.50 -6.90 -16.14
C ALA A 102 2.11 -6.46 -16.60
N LYS A 103 1.54 -7.21 -17.55
CA LYS A 103 0.13 -7.09 -17.93
C LYS A 103 -0.74 -7.40 -16.71
N PRO A 104 -1.70 -6.53 -16.34
CA PRO A 104 -2.65 -6.81 -15.29
C PRO A 104 -3.47 -8.07 -15.59
N ASP A 105 -3.63 -8.93 -14.60
CA ASP A 105 -4.52 -10.11 -14.65
C ASP A 105 -5.97 -9.70 -14.32
N VAL A 106 -6.52 -8.83 -15.18
CA VAL A 106 -7.91 -8.34 -15.08
C VAL A 106 -8.51 -8.19 -16.48
N PRO A 107 -9.85 -8.13 -16.60
CA PRO A 107 -10.52 -7.84 -17.86
C PRO A 107 -10.05 -6.52 -18.49
N PRO A 108 -9.97 -6.41 -19.83
CA PRO A 108 -9.51 -5.19 -20.52
C PRO A 108 -10.26 -3.92 -20.16
N GLU A 109 -11.53 -4.03 -19.76
CA GLU A 109 -12.39 -2.92 -19.35
C GLU A 109 -11.90 -2.23 -18.06
N LEU A 110 -10.99 -2.86 -17.32
CA LEU A 110 -10.44 -2.37 -16.06
C LEU A 110 -9.00 -1.83 -16.18
N TYR A 111 -8.37 -1.92 -17.36
CA TYR A 111 -7.01 -1.41 -17.54
C TYR A 111 -6.89 0.10 -17.35
N ASN A 112 -7.97 0.83 -17.59
CA ASN A 112 -8.02 2.29 -17.43
C ASN A 112 -8.42 2.72 -15.99
N CYS A 113 -8.44 1.84 -15.00
CA CYS A 113 -8.82 2.18 -13.62
C CYS A 113 -7.60 2.24 -12.70
N THR A 114 -7.28 3.40 -12.14
CA THR A 114 -6.09 3.57 -11.29
C THR A 114 -6.03 2.61 -10.10
N TYR A 115 -7.21 2.23 -9.61
CA TYR A 115 -7.38 1.23 -8.58
C TYR A 115 -8.66 0.43 -8.84
N LEU A 116 -8.77 -0.71 -8.18
CA LEU A 116 -9.92 -1.61 -8.21
C LEU A 116 -10.40 -1.92 -6.80
N VAL A 117 -11.62 -2.42 -6.70
CA VAL A 117 -12.12 -3.05 -5.47
C VAL A 117 -11.75 -4.52 -5.49
N ASP A 118 -11.16 -4.99 -4.41
CA ASP A 118 -10.82 -6.38 -4.14
C ASP A 118 -11.42 -6.81 -2.79
N TRP A 119 -11.34 -8.10 -2.46
CA TRP A 119 -11.93 -8.66 -1.24
C TRP A 119 -11.00 -9.66 -0.56
N GLY A 120 -10.67 -9.40 0.70
CA GLY A 120 -9.94 -10.33 1.56
C GLY A 120 -10.89 -11.22 2.37
N ASN A 121 -10.71 -12.55 2.30
CA ASN A 121 -11.43 -13.48 3.17
C ASN A 121 -10.90 -13.36 4.61
N GLN A 122 -11.79 -13.06 5.57
CA GLN A 122 -11.43 -12.90 6.98
C GLN A 122 -11.61 -14.18 7.81
N THR A 123 -12.14 -15.27 7.24
CA THR A 123 -12.54 -16.47 8.00
C THR A 123 -11.38 -17.09 8.76
N LEU A 124 -10.24 -17.32 8.10
CA LEU A 124 -9.08 -17.96 8.72
C LEU A 124 -8.57 -17.11 9.89
N ARG A 125 -8.39 -15.82 9.65
CA ARG A 125 -7.94 -14.87 10.67
C ARG A 125 -8.88 -14.81 11.87
N ASN A 126 -10.19 -14.74 11.62
CA ASN A 126 -11.20 -14.71 12.67
C ASN A 126 -11.22 -16.00 13.50
N TYR A 127 -10.88 -17.13 12.88
CA TYR A 127 -10.77 -18.43 13.55
C TYR A 127 -9.52 -18.52 14.44
N GLU A 128 -8.36 -18.11 13.92
CA GLU A 128 -7.09 -18.21 14.65
C GLU A 128 -7.02 -17.27 15.86
N GLY A 129 -7.67 -16.11 15.76
CA GLY A 129 -7.71 -15.11 16.81
C GLY A 129 -6.34 -14.45 17.09
N PRO A 130 -6.29 -13.55 18.09
CA PRO A 130 -5.12 -12.72 18.35
C PRO A 130 -3.90 -13.51 18.88
N ILE A 131 -2.71 -12.93 18.70
CA ILE A 131 -1.49 -13.31 19.42
C ILE A 131 -1.63 -12.88 20.89
N LYS A 132 -1.33 -13.79 21.82
CA LYS A 132 -1.34 -13.50 23.25
C LYS A 132 -0.22 -12.51 23.60
N ASN A 133 -0.51 -11.53 24.47
CA ASN A 133 0.47 -10.57 24.98
C ASN A 133 1.15 -9.70 23.91
N VAL A 134 0.52 -9.51 22.74
CA VAL A 134 1.07 -8.72 21.61
C VAL A 134 1.60 -7.35 22.02
N GLN A 135 0.95 -6.66 22.97
CA GLN A 135 1.40 -5.35 23.46
C GLN A 135 2.76 -5.42 24.18
N LEU A 136 2.98 -6.43 25.02
CA LEU A 136 4.26 -6.63 25.71
C LEU A 136 5.37 -7.02 24.72
N LEU A 137 5.02 -7.83 23.72
CA LEU A 137 5.92 -8.24 22.66
C LEU A 137 6.37 -7.06 21.80
N PHE A 138 5.42 -6.22 21.40
CA PHE A 138 5.70 -4.98 20.68
C PHE A 138 6.61 -4.06 21.52
N GLU A 139 6.32 -3.88 22.81
CA GLU A 139 7.15 -3.03 23.68
C GLU A 139 8.59 -3.56 23.78
N SER A 140 8.76 -4.88 23.91
CA SER A 140 10.08 -5.50 23.92
C SER A 140 10.83 -5.29 22.60
N SER A 141 10.15 -5.47 21.45
CA SER A 141 10.74 -5.21 20.13
C SER A 141 11.12 -3.73 19.97
N ARG A 142 10.27 -2.81 20.43
CA ARG A 142 10.55 -1.37 20.44
C ARG A 142 11.77 -1.01 21.27
N GLN A 143 11.94 -1.63 22.45
CA GLN A 143 13.13 -1.43 23.28
C GLN A 143 14.40 -1.91 22.58
N LYS A 144 14.35 -3.09 21.94
CA LYS A 144 15.47 -3.61 21.14
C LYS A 144 15.82 -2.67 19.98
N TRP A 145 14.81 -2.20 19.23
CA TRP A 145 14.99 -1.21 18.16
C TRP A 145 15.69 0.04 18.70
N ASN A 146 15.18 0.63 19.78
CA ASN A 146 15.74 1.85 20.37
C ASN A 146 17.17 1.70 20.88
N ALA A 147 17.57 0.50 21.31
CA ALA A 147 18.93 0.20 21.76
C ALA A 147 19.89 -0.19 20.62
N SER A 148 19.40 -0.31 19.39
CA SER A 148 20.20 -0.78 18.25
C SER A 148 21.04 0.33 17.62
N ALA A 149 22.24 -0.03 17.15
CA ALA A 149 23.09 0.86 16.34
C ALA A 149 22.39 1.31 15.04
N THR A 150 21.50 0.47 14.50
CA THR A 150 20.67 0.80 13.33
C THR A 150 19.73 1.96 13.61
N CYS A 151 19.08 1.99 14.78
CA CYS A 151 18.23 3.12 15.18
C CYS A 151 19.05 4.40 15.35
N ASP A 152 20.23 4.34 15.97
CA ASP A 152 21.11 5.50 16.11
C ASP A 152 21.54 6.06 14.75
N ALA A 153 21.94 5.18 13.83
CA ALA A 153 22.30 5.55 12.46
C ALA A 153 21.10 6.17 11.71
N PHE A 154 19.91 5.58 11.86
CA PHE A 154 18.67 6.07 11.27
C PHE A 154 18.32 7.47 11.80
N ILE A 155 18.36 7.68 13.11
CA ILE A 155 18.12 8.99 13.75
C ILE A 155 19.10 10.03 13.21
N SER A 156 20.39 9.69 13.13
CA SER A 156 21.44 10.58 12.63
C SER A 156 21.21 11.00 11.18
N GLN A 157 20.90 10.04 10.30
CA GLN A 157 20.62 10.32 8.89
C GLN A 157 19.34 11.15 8.73
N PHE A 158 18.27 10.78 9.43
CA PHE A 158 16.98 11.44 9.28
C PHE A 158 17.00 12.88 9.84
N ARG A 159 17.73 13.13 10.94
CA ARG A 159 17.96 14.49 11.44
C ARG A 159 18.75 15.35 10.46
N LYS A 160 19.75 14.79 9.77
CA LYS A 160 20.48 15.51 8.71
C LYS A 160 19.55 15.89 7.55
N LEU A 161 18.65 14.98 7.18
CA LEU A 161 17.68 15.21 6.11
C LEU A 161 16.69 16.34 6.48
N LEU A 162 16.18 16.36 7.72
CA LEU A 162 15.23 17.39 8.16
C LEU A 162 15.89 18.72 8.56
N GLY A 163 17.08 18.69 9.15
CA GLY A 163 17.78 19.87 9.68
C GLY A 163 18.81 20.50 8.75
N GLY A 164 19.09 19.90 7.59
CA GLY A 164 20.14 20.33 6.68
C GLY A 164 19.82 21.58 5.84
N ASP A 165 18.53 21.93 5.69
CA ASP A 165 18.10 23.03 4.83
C ASP A 165 17.62 24.23 5.66
N ARG A 166 18.10 25.44 5.35
CA ARG A 166 17.73 26.69 6.06
C ARG A 166 16.25 27.08 5.89
N ASN A 167 15.52 26.33 5.08
CA ASN A 167 14.11 26.55 4.76
C ASN A 167 13.30 25.29 5.12
N VAL A 168 13.42 24.81 6.36
CA VAL A 168 12.74 23.60 6.86
C VAL A 168 11.24 23.75 6.59
N LYS A 169 10.75 23.02 5.58
CA LYS A 169 9.32 22.92 5.33
C LYS A 169 8.67 22.41 6.61
N LYS A 170 7.64 23.10 7.06
CA LYS A 170 6.85 22.71 8.23
C LYS A 170 6.32 21.29 8.02
N VAL A 171 6.56 20.42 9.01
CA VAL A 171 5.97 19.08 9.03
C VAL A 171 4.74 19.12 9.93
N THR A 172 3.59 18.74 9.40
CA THR A 172 2.34 18.66 10.17
C THR A 172 1.87 17.24 10.38
N LYS A 173 2.30 16.31 9.54
CA LYS A 173 1.89 14.91 9.65
C LYS A 173 2.93 13.96 9.07
N ILE A 174 2.91 12.74 9.60
CA ILE A 174 3.58 11.58 9.02
C ILE A 174 2.48 10.64 8.57
N VAL A 175 2.58 10.15 7.33
CA VAL A 175 1.62 9.20 6.77
C VAL A 175 2.34 7.90 6.47
N CYS A 176 1.96 6.86 7.20
CA CYS A 176 2.54 5.53 7.12
C CYS A 176 1.66 4.60 6.27
N PHE A 177 2.27 3.85 5.35
CA PHE A 177 1.58 2.90 4.50
C PHE A 177 2.20 1.50 4.60
N GLY A 178 1.36 0.49 4.87
CA GLY A 178 1.78 -0.92 4.86
C GLY A 178 2.81 -1.23 5.94
N LEU A 179 2.52 -0.87 7.19
CA LEU A 179 3.38 -1.24 8.32
C LEU A 179 3.16 -2.69 8.78
N GLY A 180 2.11 -3.36 8.32
CA GLY A 180 1.79 -4.75 8.63
C GLY A 180 0.97 -4.92 9.91
N ASP A 181 0.15 -5.96 10.00
CA ASP A 181 -0.60 -6.24 11.21
C ASP A 181 0.29 -6.81 12.31
N MET A 182 0.20 -6.25 13.52
CA MET A 182 0.96 -6.70 14.70
C MET A 182 0.41 -7.98 15.33
N ASN A 183 -0.75 -8.43 14.88
CA ASN A 183 -1.58 -9.43 15.54
C ASN A 183 -2.01 -10.53 14.57
N PHE A 184 -1.05 -10.99 13.77
CA PHE A 184 -1.22 -11.99 12.73
C PHE A 184 -0.51 -13.30 13.10
N LYS A 185 -1.23 -14.42 13.13
CA LYS A 185 -0.60 -15.72 13.30
C LYS A 185 -0.16 -16.29 11.95
N PRO A 186 0.97 -17.02 11.90
CA PRO A 186 1.41 -17.62 10.67
C PRO A 186 0.40 -18.69 10.20
N PRO A 187 0.22 -18.83 8.88
CA PRO A 187 -0.71 -19.81 8.30
C PRO A 187 -0.25 -21.25 8.54
N ASP A 188 -1.16 -22.21 8.45
CA ASP A 188 -0.88 -23.63 8.74
C ASP A 188 0.26 -24.21 7.91
N TRP A 189 0.39 -23.84 6.63
CA TRP A 189 1.51 -24.32 5.81
C TRP A 189 2.87 -23.87 6.38
N TRP A 190 2.95 -22.65 6.93
CA TRP A 190 4.17 -22.14 7.56
C TRP A 190 4.45 -22.91 8.84
N ARG A 191 3.42 -23.20 9.64
CA ARG A 191 3.57 -24.02 10.86
C ARG A 191 4.09 -25.42 10.53
N ILE A 192 3.49 -26.08 9.52
CA ILE A 192 3.89 -27.41 9.07
C ILE A 192 5.35 -27.40 8.59
N GLU A 193 5.73 -26.40 7.78
CA GLU A 193 7.10 -26.25 7.31
C GLU A 193 8.06 -26.00 8.48
N ASN A 194 7.71 -25.11 9.41
CA ASN A 194 8.52 -24.80 10.57
C ASN A 194 8.68 -26.02 11.51
N ASP A 195 7.61 -26.78 11.75
CA ASP A 195 7.64 -28.00 12.56
C ASP A 195 8.50 -29.11 11.93
N SER A 196 8.68 -29.08 10.60
CA SER A 196 9.56 -30.01 9.88
C SER A 196 11.05 -29.71 10.04
N LYS A 197 11.41 -28.51 10.51
CA LYS A 197 12.80 -28.10 10.77
C LYS A 197 13.34 -28.68 12.08
N THR A 198 14.67 -28.69 12.24
CA THR A 198 15.32 -29.06 13.50
C THR A 198 15.00 -28.02 14.59
N GLU A 199 15.16 -28.39 15.86
CA GLU A 199 14.76 -27.54 16.99
C GLU A 199 15.48 -26.17 17.00
N ASP A 200 16.75 -26.15 16.56
CA ASP A 200 17.57 -24.95 16.44
C ASP A 200 17.20 -24.06 15.23
N GLU A 201 16.56 -24.62 14.22
CA GLU A 201 16.10 -23.91 13.00
C GLU A 201 14.63 -23.45 13.10
N ARG A 202 13.91 -23.89 14.14
CA ARG A 202 12.51 -23.52 14.36
C ARG A 202 12.40 -22.07 14.79
N GLU A 203 11.56 -21.35 14.08
CA GLU A 203 11.24 -19.97 14.43
C GLU A 203 10.02 -19.93 15.37
N PRO A 204 10.02 -19.04 16.38
CA PRO A 204 8.83 -18.79 17.16
C PRO A 204 7.76 -18.09 16.30
N GLU A 205 6.46 -18.35 16.53
CA GLU A 205 5.37 -17.73 15.74
C GLU A 205 5.42 -16.19 15.68
N ILE A 206 6.03 -15.56 16.68
CA ILE A 206 6.25 -14.12 16.73
C ILE A 206 7.14 -13.59 15.59
N SER A 207 7.98 -14.43 14.97
CA SER A 207 8.82 -14.02 13.83
C SER A 207 7.97 -13.53 12.66
N ALA A 208 6.74 -14.06 12.51
CA ALA A 208 5.79 -13.64 11.48
C ALA A 208 5.34 -12.17 11.60
N VAL A 209 5.43 -11.56 12.79
CA VAL A 209 5.02 -10.17 13.06
C VAL A 209 6.17 -9.25 13.47
N GLU A 210 7.40 -9.77 13.58
CA GLU A 210 8.55 -8.97 14.02
C GLU A 210 8.83 -7.81 13.07
N GLY A 211 8.72 -8.02 11.76
CA GLY A 211 8.82 -6.95 10.78
C GLY A 211 7.80 -5.83 11.03
N ALA A 212 6.55 -6.18 11.35
CA ALA A 212 5.52 -5.20 11.67
C ALA A 212 5.88 -4.41 12.94
N PHE A 213 6.39 -5.05 13.99
CA PHE A 213 6.85 -4.34 15.19
C PHE A 213 7.94 -3.32 14.88
N ILE A 214 8.95 -3.70 14.09
CA ILE A 214 10.05 -2.81 13.72
C ILE A 214 9.55 -1.63 12.89
N HIS A 215 8.65 -1.84 11.92
CA HIS A 215 8.09 -0.75 11.14
C HIS A 215 7.33 0.27 11.99
N HIS A 216 6.52 -0.17 12.96
CA HIS A 216 5.84 0.75 13.87
C HIS A 216 6.81 1.47 14.80
N ALA A 217 7.85 0.79 15.29
CA ALA A 217 8.90 1.41 16.09
C ALA A 217 9.66 2.48 15.31
N MET A 218 10.02 2.21 14.05
CA MET A 218 10.64 3.19 13.15
C MET A 218 9.73 4.40 12.91
N ALA A 219 8.44 4.19 12.67
CA ALA A 219 7.47 5.27 12.48
C ALA A 219 7.34 6.17 13.71
N LEU A 220 7.37 5.58 14.91
CA LEU A 220 7.43 6.34 16.17
C LEU A 220 8.74 7.15 16.27
N THR A 221 9.89 6.57 15.92
CA THR A 221 11.17 7.28 15.87
C THR A 221 11.12 8.48 14.90
N ILE A 222 10.55 8.31 13.70
CA ILE A 222 10.34 9.42 12.74
C ILE A 222 9.47 10.51 13.38
N ALA A 223 8.40 10.12 14.08
CA ALA A 223 7.51 11.04 14.77
C ALA A 223 8.22 11.85 15.86
N ASP A 224 9.02 11.19 16.69
CA ASP A 224 9.78 11.87 17.76
C ASP A 224 10.79 12.86 17.19
N ILE A 225 11.49 12.49 16.11
CA ILE A 225 12.39 13.41 15.40
C ILE A 225 11.60 14.60 14.84
N ALA A 226 10.53 14.37 14.07
CA ALA A 226 9.75 15.45 13.47
C ALA A 226 9.16 16.40 14.53
N ARG A 227 8.67 15.85 15.65
CA ARG A 227 8.11 16.62 16.77
C ARG A 227 9.18 17.47 17.48
N SER A 228 10.44 17.02 17.53
CA SER A 228 11.55 17.78 18.13
C SER A 228 11.92 19.06 17.37
N TYR A 229 11.57 19.15 16.08
CA TYR A 229 11.83 20.35 15.25
C TYR A 229 10.68 21.37 15.29
N LYS A 230 9.63 21.12 16.06
CA LYS A 230 8.44 21.97 16.10
C LYS A 230 8.75 23.33 16.74
N THR A 231 8.36 24.42 16.09
CA THR A 231 8.40 25.77 16.66
C THR A 231 7.24 26.00 17.63
N ALA A 232 7.46 26.81 18.67
CA ALA A 232 6.43 27.18 19.64
C ALA A 232 5.19 27.77 18.92
N GLY A 233 4.00 27.20 19.19
CA GLY A 233 2.72 27.66 18.63
C GLY A 233 2.15 26.85 17.46
N GLY A 234 2.88 25.87 16.90
CA GLY A 234 2.33 24.99 15.85
C GLY A 234 1.30 23.97 16.36
N SER A 235 0.44 23.45 15.48
CA SER A 235 -0.30 22.19 15.71
C SER A 235 0.69 21.03 15.87
N GLY A 236 0.36 19.99 16.65
CA GLY A 236 1.22 18.80 16.79
C GLY A 236 1.47 18.08 15.45
N VAL A 237 2.55 17.30 15.36
CA VAL A 237 2.78 16.39 14.22
C VAL A 237 1.91 15.15 14.42
N ARG A 238 0.89 15.01 13.57
CA ARG A 238 0.01 13.83 13.52
C ARG A 238 0.78 12.62 13.00
N LEU A 239 0.50 11.45 13.54
CA LEU A 239 1.11 10.19 13.09
C LEU A 239 0.00 9.29 12.55
N LEU A 240 -0.17 9.30 11.24
CA LEU A 240 -1.21 8.56 10.53
C LEU A 240 -0.65 7.22 10.06
N THR A 241 -1.45 6.17 10.12
CA THR A 241 -1.10 4.89 9.51
C THR A 241 -2.27 4.27 8.77
N GLN A 242 -1.96 3.62 7.65
CA GLN A 242 -2.89 2.91 6.82
C GLN A 242 -2.35 1.52 6.48
N ASP A 243 -3.10 0.50 6.89
CA ASP A 243 -2.95 -0.86 6.42
C ASP A 243 -4.34 -1.53 6.42
N PRO A 244 -4.91 -1.88 5.24
CA PRO A 244 -6.20 -2.57 5.17
C PRO A 244 -6.22 -3.90 5.93
N GLY A 245 -5.03 -4.48 6.13
CA GLY A 245 -4.78 -5.70 6.87
C GLY A 245 -4.85 -5.53 8.39
N TYR A 246 -4.94 -4.33 8.96
CA TYR A 246 -5.05 -4.19 10.43
C TYR A 246 -6.28 -4.91 11.01
N SER A 247 -6.05 -5.64 12.10
CA SER A 247 -7.11 -6.16 12.98
C SER A 247 -7.59 -5.05 13.91
N ASP A 248 -8.77 -5.22 14.49
CA ASP A 248 -9.30 -4.24 15.45
C ASP A 248 -8.43 -4.17 16.71
N GLU A 249 -7.87 -5.30 17.16
CA GLU A 249 -6.91 -5.31 18.28
C GLU A 249 -5.63 -4.53 17.96
N THR A 250 -5.10 -4.65 16.73
CA THR A 250 -3.96 -3.84 16.30
C THR A 250 -4.33 -2.36 16.27
N LYS A 251 -5.50 -1.99 15.73
CA LYS A 251 -5.97 -0.59 15.72
C LYS A 251 -6.02 -0.02 17.15
N ASP A 252 -6.54 -0.78 18.11
CA ASP A 252 -6.61 -0.37 19.52
C ASP A 252 -5.22 -0.14 20.13
N ILE A 253 -4.25 -1.02 19.83
CA ILE A 253 -2.85 -0.84 20.28
C ILE A 253 -2.24 0.41 19.65
N LEU A 254 -2.43 0.60 18.35
CA LEU A 254 -1.90 1.73 17.59
C LEU A 254 -2.42 3.07 18.13
N GLN A 255 -3.72 3.15 18.43
CA GLN A 255 -4.31 4.34 19.05
C GLN A 255 -3.68 4.65 20.42
N LYS A 256 -3.47 3.63 21.26
CA LYS A 256 -2.85 3.80 22.59
C LYS A 256 -1.42 4.33 22.54
N ILE A 257 -0.68 4.03 21.46
CA ILE A 257 0.72 4.48 21.29
C ILE A 257 0.83 5.72 20.39
N GLY A 258 -0.30 6.36 20.04
CA GLY A 258 -0.33 7.68 19.40
C GLY A 258 -0.42 7.68 17.87
N PHE A 259 -0.82 6.57 17.26
CA PHE A 259 -1.19 6.54 15.84
C PHE A 259 -2.67 6.90 15.64
N GLU A 260 -2.94 7.57 14.53
CA GLU A 260 -4.26 7.76 13.94
C GLU A 260 -4.41 6.75 12.79
N VAL A 261 -5.21 5.71 12.97
CA VAL A 261 -5.50 4.77 11.87
C VAL A 261 -6.46 5.44 10.90
N THR A 262 -6.07 5.53 9.63
CA THR A 262 -6.86 6.11 8.53
C THR A 262 -6.90 5.17 7.34
N GLY A 263 -7.87 5.36 6.44
CA GLY A 263 -7.99 4.57 5.21
C GLY A 263 -8.18 3.08 5.47
N GLU A 264 -9.19 2.71 6.25
CA GLU A 264 -9.51 1.32 6.60
C GLU A 264 -9.55 0.36 5.41
N TYR A 265 -9.91 0.86 4.22
CA TYR A 265 -10.02 0.11 2.99
C TYR A 265 -8.84 0.33 2.03
N GLY A 266 -7.92 1.24 2.35
CA GLY A 266 -6.63 1.38 1.68
C GLY A 266 -6.44 2.62 0.82
N ALA A 267 -7.42 3.52 0.72
CA ALA A 267 -7.26 4.77 -0.04
C ALA A 267 -7.15 6.03 0.85
N GLY A 268 -7.83 6.06 2.00
CA GLY A 268 -7.97 7.28 2.82
C GLY A 268 -6.67 7.95 3.24
N GLY A 269 -5.62 7.20 3.59
CA GLY A 269 -4.31 7.74 3.94
C GLY A 269 -3.62 8.49 2.80
N PHE A 270 -3.83 8.07 1.54
CA PHE A 270 -3.30 8.82 0.40
C PHE A 270 -3.99 10.17 0.23
N ALA A 271 -5.27 10.29 0.59
CA ALA A 271 -5.99 11.56 0.55
C ALA A 271 -5.49 12.58 1.59
N GLU A 272 -4.88 12.12 2.69
CA GLU A 272 -4.29 12.98 3.73
C GLU A 272 -2.98 13.66 3.30
N LEU A 273 -2.32 13.17 2.25
CA LEU A 273 -1.00 13.62 1.82
C LEU A 273 -1.00 15.08 1.36
N ASP A 274 -0.03 15.85 1.82
CA ASP A 274 0.22 17.23 1.39
C ASP A 274 1.72 17.54 1.40
N ASP A 275 2.07 18.79 1.05
CA ASP A 275 3.47 19.24 0.97
C ASP A 275 4.15 19.36 2.35
N GLU A 276 3.37 19.29 3.44
CA GLU A 276 3.81 19.31 4.84
C GLU A 276 3.84 17.90 5.47
N SER A 277 3.72 16.86 4.64
CA SER A 277 3.76 15.46 5.07
C SER A 277 5.19 14.88 5.03
N ILE A 278 5.46 13.93 5.92
CA ILE A 278 6.49 12.90 5.74
C ILE A 278 5.78 11.61 5.33
N VAL A 279 6.29 10.89 4.35
CA VAL A 279 5.76 9.57 3.97
C VAL A 279 6.71 8.47 4.43
N PHE A 280 6.17 7.47 5.12
CA PHE A 280 6.89 6.24 5.43
C PHE A 280 6.14 5.03 4.87
N SER A 281 6.74 4.34 3.92
CA SER A 281 6.12 3.24 3.18
C SER A 281 7.13 2.10 2.99
N PRO A 282 7.41 1.31 4.04
CA PRO A 282 8.38 0.23 3.93
C PRO A 282 7.88 -0.84 2.94
N PHE A 283 6.59 -1.19 2.96
CA PHE A 283 6.08 -2.34 2.20
C PHE A 283 4.64 -2.18 1.67
N ALA A 284 4.20 -0.96 1.37
CA ALA A 284 2.86 -0.77 0.83
C ALA A 284 2.66 -1.50 -0.52
N ALA A 285 1.56 -2.26 -0.62
CA ALA A 285 1.08 -2.87 -1.86
C ALA A 285 0.39 -1.81 -2.77
N ALA A 286 1.10 -0.72 -3.05
CA ALA A 286 0.61 0.41 -3.82
C ALA A 286 1.76 1.08 -4.58
N PRO A 287 1.50 1.73 -5.72
CA PRO A 287 2.48 2.53 -6.45
C PRO A 287 2.68 3.89 -5.77
N VAL A 288 3.14 3.88 -4.52
CA VAL A 288 3.21 5.05 -3.62
C VAL A 288 3.90 6.24 -4.27
N LYS A 289 5.01 6.02 -4.99
CA LYS A 289 5.75 7.08 -5.69
C LYS A 289 4.91 7.74 -6.80
N GLN A 290 4.11 6.96 -7.53
CA GLN A 290 3.24 7.49 -8.59
C GLN A 290 2.09 8.29 -8.00
N ILE A 291 1.46 7.76 -6.95
CA ILE A 291 0.36 8.43 -6.26
C ILE A 291 0.84 9.78 -5.69
N ILE A 292 1.95 9.78 -4.95
CA ILE A 292 2.52 11.02 -4.39
C ILE A 292 2.83 12.03 -5.49
N ALA A 293 3.39 11.60 -6.62
CA ALA A 293 3.75 12.51 -7.72
C ALA A 293 2.56 13.33 -8.26
N ASP A 294 1.35 12.80 -8.17
CA ASP A 294 0.13 13.53 -8.55
C ASP A 294 -0.47 14.34 -7.40
N LEU A 295 -0.39 13.83 -6.16
CA LEU A 295 -1.10 14.38 -5.01
C LEU A 295 -0.35 15.48 -4.25
N ALA A 296 0.97 15.37 -4.07
CA ALA A 296 1.73 16.21 -3.14
C ALA A 296 3.25 16.26 -3.42
N ARG A 297 3.96 17.13 -2.72
CA ARG A 297 5.44 17.17 -2.65
C ARG A 297 5.91 17.10 -1.19
N PRO A 298 5.83 15.91 -0.56
CA PRO A 298 6.19 15.72 0.85
C PRO A 298 7.61 16.18 1.18
N VAL A 299 7.83 16.52 2.45
CA VAL A 299 9.14 16.92 2.98
C VAL A 299 10.16 15.79 2.87
N ALA A 300 9.72 14.56 3.12
CA ALA A 300 10.53 13.37 3.02
C ALA A 300 9.68 12.17 2.58
N ILE A 301 10.30 11.25 1.83
CA ILE A 301 9.70 9.97 1.46
C ILE A 301 10.72 8.88 1.82
N VAL A 302 10.34 8.01 2.75
CA VAL A 302 11.11 6.82 3.15
C VAL A 302 10.35 5.60 2.67
N CYS A 303 10.91 4.87 1.71
CA CYS A 303 10.28 3.69 1.14
C CYS A 303 11.31 2.65 0.71
N ALA A 304 10.92 1.38 0.63
CA ALA A 304 11.76 0.37 0.01
C ALA A 304 12.08 0.73 -1.45
N GLU A 305 13.25 0.30 -1.92
CA GLU A 305 13.73 0.60 -3.26
C GLU A 305 12.79 0.03 -4.35
N ARG A 306 12.17 -1.12 -4.08
CA ARG A 306 11.26 -1.85 -4.98
C ARG A 306 9.81 -1.87 -4.46
N THR A 307 9.11 -0.74 -4.51
CA THR A 307 7.66 -0.69 -4.25
C THR A 307 6.88 -0.83 -5.57
N SER A 308 6.66 -2.07 -6.02
CA SER A 308 5.67 -2.34 -7.07
C SER A 308 4.38 -2.90 -6.47
N ALA A 309 3.22 -2.53 -7.02
CA ALA A 309 1.91 -2.95 -6.50
C ALA A 309 1.67 -4.48 -6.52
N GLY A 310 2.50 -5.23 -7.25
CA GLY A 310 2.37 -6.69 -7.45
C GLY A 310 3.25 -7.61 -6.60
N VAL A 311 4.01 -7.12 -5.59
CA VAL A 311 5.02 -7.97 -4.91
C VAL A 311 4.40 -9.07 -4.01
N TYR A 312 3.11 -8.99 -3.66
CA TYR A 312 2.51 -9.93 -2.69
C TYR A 312 1.78 -11.15 -3.28
N ASN A 313 1.76 -11.35 -4.61
CA ASN A 313 1.15 -12.57 -5.18
C ASN A 313 1.97 -13.84 -4.98
N HIS A 314 3.16 -13.74 -4.38
CA HIS A 314 3.94 -14.90 -3.98
C HIS A 314 4.38 -14.71 -2.53
N LEU A 315 3.85 -15.57 -1.63
CA LEU A 315 4.31 -15.76 -0.25
C LEU A 315 5.82 -16.14 -0.15
N GLN A 316 6.55 -16.17 -1.26
CA GLN A 316 7.96 -16.56 -1.35
C GLN A 316 8.97 -15.40 -1.27
N TYR A 317 8.57 -14.14 -1.10
CA TYR A 317 9.52 -13.01 -1.10
C TYR A 317 9.42 -12.09 0.13
N LEU A 318 9.30 -12.66 1.33
CA LEU A 318 9.57 -11.96 2.61
C LEU A 318 11.07 -11.76 2.89
N ILE A 319 11.93 -11.96 1.89
CA ILE A 319 13.38 -11.75 1.96
C ILE A 319 13.71 -10.80 0.81
N PRO A 320 13.93 -9.49 1.04
CA PRO A 320 15.11 -9.02 1.78
C PRO A 320 14.94 -7.65 2.49
N ILE A 321 14.67 -7.65 3.80
CA ILE A 321 15.15 -6.57 4.72
C ILE A 321 15.91 -7.15 5.93
N LEU A 322 15.86 -8.47 6.14
CA LEU A 322 16.64 -9.17 7.17
C LEU A 322 18.17 -9.10 6.97
N TYR A 323 18.67 -8.72 5.79
CA TYR A 323 20.13 -8.56 5.56
C TYR A 323 20.74 -7.23 6.02
N LEU A 324 19.97 -6.34 6.68
CA LEU A 324 20.51 -5.16 7.36
C LEU A 324 20.41 -5.23 8.89
N LEU A 325 20.01 -6.39 9.42
CA LEU A 325 20.04 -6.72 10.84
C LEU A 325 20.87 -8.00 11.02
N GLU A 326 22.15 -7.93 10.66
CA GLU A 326 23.11 -8.87 11.25
C GLU A 326 23.29 -8.48 12.72
N PHE A 327 22.95 -9.42 13.61
CA PHE A 327 23.21 -9.37 15.05
C PHE A 327 24.71 -9.37 15.35
#